data_AF-A0A935URT7-F1
#
_entry.id   AF-A0A935URT7-F1
#
_cell.length_a   1.000
_cell.length_b   1.000
_cell.length_c   1.000
_cell.angle_alpha   90.00
_cell.angle_beta   90.00
_cell.angle_gamma   90.00
#
_symmetry.space_group_name_H-M   'P 1'
#
loop_
_entity.id
_entity.type
_entity.pdbx_description
1 polymer ?
#
loop_
_entity_poly.entity_id
_entity_poly.type
_entity_poly.pdbx_seq_one_letter_code
_entity_poly.pdbx_strand_id
1 'polypeptide(L)' 'MATLTVRDLDDEVRDELRSLAARNGRSMEAEARAVLTTYVHAQRRPTLLEATKRFRREIGGIELVLPERDDEAEIPSL' A
#
# COMPACT_ATOMS: atom_id res chain seq x y z
N MET A 1 2.01 9.43 -18.15
CA MET A 1 0.74 8.71 -17.92
C MET A 1 0.91 7.31 -18.46
N ALA A 2 0.65 6.28 -17.65
CA ALA A 2 0.59 4.92 -18.15
C ALA A 2 -0.85 4.66 -18.63
N THR A 3 -1.00 4.07 -19.81
CA THR A 3 -2.30 3.66 -20.35
C THR A 3 -2.43 2.15 -20.23
N LEU A 4 -3.54 1.68 -19.68
CA LEU A 4 -3.89 0.27 -19.57
C LEU A 4 -5.21 0.04 -20.32
N THR A 5 -5.21 -0.89 -21.26
CA THR A 5 -6.42 -1.33 -21.98
C THR A 5 -6.82 -2.71 -21.48
N VAL A 6 -8.04 -2.83 -20.95
CA VAL A 6 -8.65 -4.11 -20.58
C VAL A 6 -9.58 -4.52 -21.71
N ARG A 7 -9.25 -5.62 -22.39
CA ARG A 7 -10.08 -6.20 -23.46
C ARG A 7 -11.01 -7.24 -22.86
N ASP A 8 -12.14 -7.47 -23.52
CA ASP A 8 -13.13 -8.49 -23.14
C ASP A 8 -13.59 -8.37 -21.67
N LEU A 9 -13.70 -7.13 -21.17
CA LEU A 9 -14.28 -6.86 -19.86
C LEU A 9 -15.77 -7.17 -19.91
N ASP A 10 -16.24 -7.95 -18.95
CA ASP A 10 -17.66 -8.25 -18.79
C ASP A 10 -18.50 -6.96 -18.77
N ASP A 11 -19.55 -6.94 -19.57
CA ASP A 11 -20.46 -5.79 -19.69
C ASP A 11 -21.10 -5.46 -18.34
N GLU A 12 -21.39 -6.46 -17.50
CA GLU A 12 -21.95 -6.27 -16.16
C GLU A 12 -20.95 -5.50 -15.27
N VAL A 13 -19.67 -5.90 -15.29
CA VAL A 13 -18.60 -5.22 -14.53
C VAL A 13 -18.41 -3.79 -15.01
N ARG A 14 -18.49 -3.56 -16.32
CA ARG A 14 -18.40 -2.21 -16.90
C ARG A 14 -19.54 -1.32 -16.41
N ASP A 15 -20.75 -1.84 -16.37
CA ASP A 15 -21.93 -1.09 -15.96
C ASP A 15 -21.95 -0.83 -14.45
N GLU A 16 -21.51 -1.79 -13.64
CA GLU A 16 -21.27 -1.59 -12.21
C GLU A 16 -20.22 -0.51 -11.94
N LEU A 17 -19.08 -0.52 -12.65
CA LEU A 17 -18.06 0.52 -12.55
C LEU A 17 -18.63 1.90 -12.86
N ARG A 18 -19.50 2.02 -13.87
CA ARG A 18 -20.18 3.28 -14.21
C ARG A 18 -21.12 3.72 -13.07
N SER A 19 -21.88 2.79 -12.50
CA SER A 19 -22.77 3.05 -11.36
C SER A 19 -21.98 3.52 -10.12
N LEU A 20 -20.87 2.85 -9.80
CA LEU A 20 -19.97 3.24 -8.70
C LEU A 20 -19.37 4.63 -8.93
N ALA A 21 -18.91 4.91 -10.15
CA ALA A 21 -18.36 6.22 -10.50
C ALA A 21 -19.38 7.35 -10.27
N ALA A 22 -20.63 7.14 -10.70
CA ALA A 22 -21.72 8.09 -10.47
C ALA A 22 -22.03 8.27 -8.99
N ARG A 23 -22.10 7.17 -8.22
CA ARG A 23 -22.31 7.20 -6.75
C ARG A 23 -21.20 7.96 -6.02
N ASN A 24 -19.95 7.79 -6.46
CA ASN A 24 -18.78 8.42 -5.87
C ASN A 24 -18.48 9.83 -6.44
N GLY A 25 -19.30 10.34 -7.36
CA GLY A 25 -19.15 11.68 -7.94
C GLY A 25 -17.86 11.86 -8.77
N ARG A 26 -17.36 10.82 -9.43
CA ARG A 26 -16.13 10.87 -10.23
C ARG A 26 -16.30 10.23 -11.61
N SER A 27 -15.33 10.46 -12.49
CA SER A 27 -15.34 9.83 -13.82
C SER A 27 -15.14 8.32 -13.70
N MET A 28 -15.60 7.58 -14.71
CA MET A 28 -15.40 6.13 -14.78
C MET A 28 -13.92 5.73 -14.76
N GLU A 29 -13.07 6.51 -15.42
CA GLU A 29 -11.61 6.30 -15.38
C GLU A 29 -11.04 6.50 -13.97
N ALA A 30 -11.49 7.55 -13.26
CA ALA A 30 -11.06 7.82 -11.90
C ALA A 30 -11.53 6.72 -10.93
N GLU A 31 -12.74 6.19 -11.14
CA GLU A 31 -13.26 5.03 -10.40
C GLU A 31 -12.41 3.79 -10.64
N ALA A 32 -12.20 3.41 -11.90
CA ALA A 32 -11.40 2.25 -12.27
C ALA A 32 -9.98 2.34 -11.70
N ARG A 33 -9.36 3.52 -11.80
CA ARG A 33 -8.02 3.78 -11.23
C ARG A 33 -8.03 3.56 -9.72
N ALA A 34 -8.98 4.13 -9.00
CA ALA A 34 -9.02 4.01 -7.55
C ALA A 34 -9.30 2.59 -7.06
N VAL A 35 -10.19 1.84 -7.73
CA VAL A 35 -10.45 0.43 -7.41
C VAL A 35 -9.18 -0.40 -7.62
N LEU A 36 -8.51 -0.25 -8.77
CA LEU A 36 -7.26 -0.94 -9.07
C LEU A 36 -6.15 -0.58 -8.08
N THR A 37 -5.97 0.71 -7.79
CA THR A 37 -4.99 1.20 -6.82
C THR A 37 -5.23 0.60 -5.43
N THR A 38 -6.49 0.62 -4.97
CA THR A 38 -6.86 0.07 -3.66
C THR A 38 -6.59 -1.42 -3.59
N TYR A 39 -7.03 -2.17 -4.61
CA TYR A 39 -6.82 -3.61 -4.67
C TYR A 39 -5.34 -3.98 -4.71
N VAL A 40 -4.56 -3.37 -5.60
CA VAL A 40 -3.12 -3.67 -5.73
C VAL A 40 -2.36 -3.31 -4.45
N HIS A 41 -2.66 -2.18 -3.81
CA HIS A 41 -2.02 -1.81 -2.55
C HIS A 41 -2.41 -2.73 -1.39
N ALA A 42 -3.65 -3.23 -1.34
CA ALA A 42 -4.07 -4.19 -0.33
C ALA A 42 -3.29 -5.51 -0.43
N GLN A 43 -2.87 -5.91 -1.63
CA GLN A 43 -2.06 -7.12 -1.84
C GLN A 43 -0.57 -6.93 -1.52
N ARG A 44 -0.10 -5.68 -1.41
CA ARG A 44 1.29 -5.41 -1.08
C ARG A 44 1.53 -5.70 0.41
N ARG A 45 2.48 -6.59 0.69
CA ARG A 45 3.01 -6.73 2.05
C ARG A 45 3.72 -5.43 2.45
N PRO A 46 3.45 -4.88 3.64
CA PRO A 46 4.14 -3.69 4.11
C PRO A 46 5.64 -4.00 4.21
N THR A 47 6.45 -3.04 3.80
CA THR A 47 7.90 -3.09 4.08
C THR A 47 8.14 -3.03 5.60
N LEU A 48 9.31 -3.48 6.04
CA LEU A 48 9.69 -3.38 7.46
C LEU A 48 9.51 -1.94 7.97
N LEU A 49 9.99 -0.95 7.20
CA LEU A 49 9.83 0.47 7.55
C LEU A 49 8.36 0.90 7.71
N GLU A 50 7.47 0.49 6.80
CA GLU A 50 6.04 0.80 6.89
C GLU A 50 5.39 0.14 8.10
N ALA A 51 5.75 -1.11 8.39
CA ALA A 51 5.29 -1.82 9.57
C ALA A 51 5.76 -1.13 10.86
N THR A 52 7.04 -0.75 10.96
CA THR A 52 7.58 -0.05 12.15
C THR A 52 6.95 1.33 12.32
N LYS A 53 6.73 2.08 11.24
CA LYS A 53 6.03 3.37 11.28
C LYS A 53 4.57 3.22 11.73
N ARG A 54 3.87 2.20 11.24
CA ARG A 54 2.50 1.89 11.65
C ARG A 54 2.45 1.56 13.14
N PHE A 55 3.32 0.65 13.58
CA PHE A 55 3.45 0.27 14.98
C PHE A 55 3.68 1.49 15.86
N ARG A 56 4.70 2.31 15.55
CA ARG A 56 4.98 3.56 16.30
C ARG A 56 3.77 4.50 16.39
N ARG A 57 2.98 4.65 15.32
CA ARG A 57 1.77 5.49 15.36
C ARG A 57 0.67 4.90 16.25
N GLU A 58 0.48 3.59 16.25
CA GLU A 58 -0.54 2.91 17.05
C GLU A 58 -0.19 2.91 18.54
N ILE A 59 1.08 2.73 18.89
CA ILE A 59 1.53 2.63 20.29
C ILE A 59 2.13 3.94 20.86
N GLY A 60 2.17 5.02 20.07
CA GLY A 60 2.79 6.30 20.45
C GLY A 60 4.33 6.33 20.38
N GLY A 61 4.96 5.19 20.14
CA GLY A 61 6.41 5.01 20.18
C GLY A 61 6.91 4.56 21.55
N ILE A 62 8.10 3.98 21.56
CA ILE A 62 8.79 3.56 22.78
C ILE A 62 10.17 4.18 22.80
N GLU A 63 10.57 4.66 23.98
CA GLU A 63 11.96 5.01 24.23
C GLU A 63 12.68 3.73 24.67
N LEU A 64 13.66 3.30 23.89
CA LEU A 64 14.46 2.13 24.22
C LEU A 64 15.65 2.59 25.04
N VAL A 65 15.79 2.06 26.26
CA VAL A 65 17.03 2.18 27.01
C VAL A 65 18.05 1.31 26.28
N LEU A 66 19.04 1.95 25.66
CA LEU A 66 20.11 1.23 25.00
C LEU A 66 21.00 0.60 26.08
N PRO A 67 21.24 -0.73 26.05
CA PRO A 67 22.15 -1.36 26.99
C PRO A 67 23.58 -0.84 26.77
N GLU A 68 24.40 -0.95 27.82
CA GLU A 68 25.84 -0.73 27.64
C GLU A 68 26.38 -1.76 26.64
N ARG A 69 27.22 -1.30 25.73
CA ARG A 69 27.85 -2.16 24.74
C ARG A 69 28.93 -2.99 25.44
N ASP A 70 28.74 -4.29 25.51
CA ASP A 70 29.68 -5.24 26.14
C ASP A 70 30.46 -6.09 25.13
N ASP A 71 30.20 -5.88 23.84
CA ASP A 71 30.82 -6.56 22.71
C ASP A 71 31.77 -5.66 21.91
N GLU A 72 32.93 -6.21 21.56
CA GLU A 72 33.86 -5.57 20.62
C GLU A 72 33.30 -5.69 19.20
N ALA A 73 33.44 -4.64 18.39
CA ALA A 73 32.93 -4.66 17.01
C ALA A 73 33.67 -5.74 16.20
N GLU A 74 32.95 -6.78 15.80
CA GLU A 74 33.52 -7.84 14.96
C GLU A 74 33.87 -7.27 13.59
N ILE A 75 35.17 -7.18 13.30
CA ILE A 75 35.66 -6.76 11.98
C ILE A 75 35.42 -7.94 11.04
N PRO A 76 34.58 -7.81 9.98
CA PRO A 76 34.37 -8.89 9.04
C PRO A 76 35.69 -9.30 8.41
N SER A 77 36.02 -10.60 8.43
CA SER A 77 37.19 -11.11 7.72
C SER A 77 36.98 -10.91 6.21
N LEU A 78 37.86 -10.11 5.58
CA LEU A 78 37.95 -9.96 4.12
C LEU A 78 38.58 -11.21 3.48
#